data_AF-H1UUZ7-F1
#
_entry.id   AF-H1UUZ7-F1
#
_cell.length_a   1.000
_cell.length_b   1.000
_cell.length_c   1.000
_cell.angle_alpha   90.00
_cell.angle_beta   90.00
_cell.angle_gamma   90.00
#
_symmetry.space_group_name_H-M   'P 1'
#
loop_
_entity.id
_entity.type
_entity.pdbx_description
1 polymer ?
#
loop_
_entity_poly.entity_id
_entity_poly.type
_entity_poly.pdbx_seq_one_letter_code
_entity_poly.pdbx_strand_id
1 'polypeptide(L)'
;KFAKGWANTCRILLALLVNPPVVSAGLGDELIAEADVDDIGFGLSYTALNTCKPIARDDYPEVTAVAPWVSAYISSANQRHNGAIVNFVNTRLTPEQQQALQQYLQ
;
A
#
# COMPACT_ATOMS: atom_id res chain seq x y z
N LYS A 1 -17.89 20.26 1.13
CA LYS A 1 -17.61 18.80 0.98
C LYS A 1 -16.83 18.58 -0.32
N PHE A 2 -15.60 18.06 -0.24
CA PHE A 2 -14.77 17.75 -1.42
C PHE A 2 -15.23 16.44 -2.09
N ALA A 3 -16.32 16.51 -2.83
CA ALA A 3 -16.94 15.33 -3.44
C ALA A 3 -16.16 14.77 -4.66
N LYS A 4 -15.42 15.62 -5.39
CA LYS A 4 -14.74 15.22 -6.65
C LYS A 4 -13.53 14.31 -6.43
N GLY A 5 -12.79 14.43 -5.32
CA GLY A 5 -11.55 13.67 -5.09
C GLY A 5 -11.79 12.25 -4.57
N TRP A 6 -12.86 12.05 -3.81
CA TRP A 6 -13.09 10.80 -3.07
C TRP A 6 -13.21 9.57 -3.96
N ALA A 7 -13.92 9.67 -5.10
CA ALA A 7 -14.07 8.54 -6.01
C ALA A 7 -12.73 8.08 -6.59
N ASN A 8 -11.83 9.02 -6.92
CA ASN A 8 -10.50 8.67 -7.43
C ASN A 8 -9.61 8.06 -6.34
N THR A 9 -9.68 8.57 -5.10
CA THR A 9 -8.96 7.97 -3.97
C THR A 9 -9.44 6.55 -3.70
N CYS A 10 -10.76 6.30 -3.67
CA CYS A 10 -11.32 4.96 -3.51
C CYS A 10 -10.88 4.02 -4.64
N ARG A 11 -10.86 4.49 -5.89
CA ARG A 11 -10.37 3.72 -7.03
C ARG A 11 -8.91 3.30 -6.85
N ILE A 12 -8.04 4.23 -6.45
CA ILE A 12 -6.61 3.95 -6.24
C ILE A 12 -6.43 2.97 -5.08
N LEU A 13 -7.15 3.17 -3.97
CA LEU A 13 -7.13 2.25 -2.83
C LEU A 13 -7.53 0.83 -3.25
N LEU A 14 -8.65 0.68 -3.97
CA LEU A 14 -9.09 -0.62 -4.47
C LEU A 14 -8.05 -1.26 -5.39
N ALA A 15 -7.40 -0.49 -6.27
CA ALA A 15 -6.34 -1.01 -7.13
C ALA A 15 -5.13 -1.54 -6.32
N LEU A 16 -4.75 -0.83 -5.25
CA LEU A 16 -3.69 -1.27 -4.32
C LEU A 16 -4.12 -2.50 -3.51
N LEU A 17 -5.39 -2.62 -3.15
CA LEU A 17 -5.87 -3.79 -2.43
C LEU A 17 -5.88 -5.02 -3.33
N VAL A 18 -6.40 -4.89 -4.56
CA VAL A 18 -6.48 -5.98 -5.56
C VAL A 18 -5.09 -6.48 -5.93
N ASN A 19 -4.13 -5.58 -6.09
CA ASN A 19 -2.73 -5.91 -6.36
C ASN A 19 -1.86 -5.32 -5.25
N PRO A 20 -1.79 -5.97 -4.08
CA PRO A 20 -0.99 -5.47 -2.98
C PRO A 20 0.47 -5.45 -3.43
N PRO A 21 1.19 -4.32 -3.24
CA PRO A 21 2.61 -4.29 -3.51
C PRO A 21 3.27 -5.32 -2.60
N VAL A 22 3.91 -6.31 -3.21
CA VAL A 22 4.65 -7.32 -2.46
C VAL A 22 5.89 -6.63 -1.93
N VAL A 23 6.03 -6.55 -0.61
CA VAL A 23 7.31 -6.15 -0.03
C VAL A 23 8.31 -7.23 -0.43
N SER A 24 9.26 -6.89 -1.28
CA SER A 24 10.49 -7.66 -1.44
C SER A 24 11.29 -7.50 -0.14
N ALA A 25 10.81 -8.15 0.92
CA ALA A 25 11.44 -8.14 2.22
C ALA A 25 12.87 -8.67 2.06
N GLY A 26 13.86 -7.77 2.13
CA GLY A 26 15.28 -8.14 2.19
C GLY A 26 16.23 -7.26 1.39
N LEU A 27 15.77 -6.51 0.38
CA LEU A 27 16.65 -5.70 -0.47
C LEU A 27 16.20 -4.25 -0.46
N GLY A 28 16.38 -3.56 0.67
CA GLY A 28 16.22 -2.11 0.76
C GLY A 28 17.23 -1.30 -0.07
N ASP A 29 17.96 -1.97 -0.95
CA ASP A 29 18.91 -1.43 -1.92
C ASP A 29 19.19 -2.60 -2.89
N GLU A 30 18.41 -2.76 -3.95
CA GLU A 30 18.91 -3.53 -5.10
C GLU A 30 20.06 -2.72 -5.67
N LEU A 31 21.24 -2.98 -5.14
CA LEU A 31 22.50 -2.52 -5.66
C LEU A 31 22.68 -3.25 -7.00
N ILE A 32 22.01 -2.77 -8.05
CA ILE A 32 22.33 -3.11 -9.43
C ILE A 32 23.63 -2.36 -9.74
N ALA A 33 24.73 -2.84 -9.16
CA ALA A 33 26.05 -2.43 -9.59
C ALA A 33 26.39 -3.19 -10.87
N GLU A 34 25.84 -2.73 -12.00
CA GLU A 34 26.62 -2.77 -13.23
C GLU A 34 27.65 -1.63 -13.16
N ALA A 35 28.64 -1.78 -12.28
CA ALA A 35 29.82 -0.94 -12.31
C ALA A 35 30.75 -1.58 -13.35
N ASP A 36 30.78 -1.01 -14.55
CA ASP A 36 31.76 -1.38 -15.56
C ASP A 36 33.17 -1.15 -15.00
N VAL A 37 34.06 -2.12 -15.21
CA VAL A 37 35.38 -2.17 -14.54
C VAL A 37 36.28 -1.00 -14.94
N ASP A 38 35.97 -0.35 -16.07
CA ASP A 38 36.73 0.77 -16.64
C ASP A 38 36.45 2.15 -16.00
N ASP A 39 35.41 2.29 -15.15
CA ASP A 39 35.03 3.57 -14.49
C ASP A 39 35.46 3.68 -13.01
N ILE A 40 36.24 2.74 -12.49
CA ILE A 40 36.66 2.71 -11.07
C ILE A 40 37.87 3.63 -10.84
N GLY A 41 37.61 4.92 -10.63
CA GLY A 41 38.56 5.90 -10.09
C GLY A 41 38.68 5.88 -8.56
N PHE A 42 39.76 6.47 -8.01
CA PHE A 42 39.98 6.59 -6.57
C PHE A 42 38.84 7.39 -5.90
N GLY A 43 38.13 6.76 -4.95
CA GLY A 43 37.04 7.39 -4.19
C GLY A 43 35.61 7.10 -4.68
N LEU A 44 35.44 6.25 -5.69
CA LEU A 44 34.12 5.91 -6.26
C LEU A 44 33.48 4.64 -5.68
N SER A 45 34.19 3.89 -4.82
CA SER A 45 33.62 2.69 -4.20
C SER A 45 32.88 3.02 -2.89
N TYR A 46 31.59 2.70 -2.86
CA TYR A 46 30.79 2.71 -1.64
C TYR A 46 30.85 1.32 -0.98
N THR A 47 31.25 1.27 0.30
CA THR A 47 31.16 0.04 1.10
C THR A 47 30.06 0.19 2.14
N ALA A 48 28.95 -0.51 1.95
CA ALA A 48 27.83 -0.47 2.89
C ALA A 48 28.23 -1.13 4.24
N LEU A 49 28.17 -0.37 5.33
CA LEU A 49 28.33 -0.88 6.69
C LEU A 49 27.02 -1.50 7.18
N ASN A 50 26.87 -2.82 7.01
CA ASN A 50 25.66 -3.54 7.39
C ASN A 50 25.35 -3.47 8.91
N THR A 51 26.35 -3.21 9.75
CA THR A 51 26.20 -3.13 11.21
C THR A 51 25.52 -1.85 11.70
N CYS A 52 25.43 -0.81 10.87
CA CYS A 52 24.85 0.49 11.23
C CYS A 52 23.61 0.83 10.39
N LYS A 53 23.03 -0.15 9.68
CA LYS A 53 21.82 0.08 8.88
C LYS A 53 20.65 0.46 9.80
N PRO A 54 19.95 1.58 9.53
CA PRO A 54 18.72 1.90 10.23
C PRO A 54 17.74 0.72 10.11
N ILE A 55 17.17 0.31 11.24
CA ILE A 55 16.17 -0.74 11.26
C ILE A 55 14.93 -0.21 10.56
N ALA A 56 14.41 -0.98 9.59
CA ALA A 56 13.12 -0.68 8.99
C ALA A 56 12.06 -0.66 10.10
N ARG A 57 11.46 0.52 10.31
CA ARG A 57 10.40 0.71 11.30
C ARG A 57 9.07 0.47 10.61
N ASP A 58 8.33 -0.50 11.13
CA ASP A 58 6.93 -0.72 10.79
C ASP A 58 6.05 -0.06 11.86
N ASP A 59 5.20 0.88 11.44
CA ASP A 59 4.28 1.58 12.34
C ASP A 59 2.97 0.79 12.58
N TYR A 60 2.73 -0.29 11.82
CA TYR A 60 1.53 -1.14 11.93
C TYR A 60 1.86 -2.63 12.10
N PRO A 61 2.72 -3.00 13.07
CA PRO A 61 3.19 -4.38 13.25
C PRO A 61 2.06 -5.36 13.60
N GLU A 62 0.92 -4.88 14.11
CA GLU A 62 -0.27 -5.68 14.39
C GLU A 62 -1.03 -6.12 13.13
N VAL A 63 -0.81 -5.46 11.99
CA VAL A 63 -1.52 -5.72 10.74
C VAL A 63 -0.82 -6.85 9.98
N THR A 64 -1.14 -8.08 10.36
CA THR A 64 -0.58 -9.30 9.75
C THR A 64 -1.28 -9.69 8.44
N ALA A 65 -2.56 -9.36 8.32
CA ALA A 65 -3.37 -9.64 7.14
C ALA A 65 -4.18 -8.40 6.75
N VAL A 66 -3.79 -7.76 5.64
CA VAL A 66 -4.35 -6.48 5.20
C VAL A 66 -5.83 -6.58 4.84
N ALA A 67 -6.23 -7.62 4.10
CA ALA A 67 -7.62 -7.80 3.66
C ALA A 67 -8.64 -7.85 4.83
N PRO A 68 -8.50 -8.74 5.84
CA PRO A 68 -9.43 -8.77 6.96
C PRO A 68 -9.35 -7.50 7.83
N TRP A 69 -8.17 -6.89 7.97
CA TRP A 69 -8.02 -5.63 8.70
C TRP A 69 -8.80 -4.49 8.03
N VAL A 70 -8.70 -4.36 6.71
CA VAL A 70 -9.46 -3.37 5.92
C VAL A 70 -10.97 -3.64 6.01
N SER A 71 -11.39 -4.90 5.89
CA SER A 71 -12.81 -5.30 6.02
C SER A 71 -13.42 -4.86 7.36
N ALA A 72 -12.72 -5.17 8.45
CA ALA A 72 -13.13 -4.77 9.81
C ALA A 72 -13.17 -3.25 9.97
N TYR A 73 -12.16 -2.55 9.44
CA TYR A 73 -12.09 -1.09 9.50
C TYR A 73 -13.24 -0.43 8.75
N ILE A 74 -13.52 -0.86 7.52
CA ILE A 74 -14.63 -0.33 6.70
C ILE A 74 -15.98 -0.59 7.39
N SER A 75 -16.17 -1.79 7.93
CA SER A 75 -17.40 -2.16 8.65
C SER A 75 -17.62 -1.28 9.89
N SER A 76 -16.60 -1.11 10.72
CA SER A 76 -16.60 -0.22 11.90
C SER A 76 -16.85 1.24 11.51
N ALA A 77 -16.16 1.73 10.47
CA ALA A 77 -16.32 3.10 10.01
C ALA A 77 -17.73 3.35 9.43
N ASN A 78 -18.29 2.38 8.72
CA ASN A 78 -19.64 2.50 8.18
C ASN A 78 -20.69 2.57 9.29
N GLN A 79 -20.53 1.78 10.36
CA GLN A 79 -21.36 1.86 11.56
C GLN A 79 -21.23 3.23 12.25
N ARG A 80 -20.00 3.69 12.50
CA ARG A 80 -19.73 5.02 13.10
C ARG A 80 -20.32 6.18 12.30
N HIS A 81 -20.43 6.03 10.99
CA HIS A 81 -20.96 7.05 10.08
C HIS A 81 -22.38 6.74 9.57
N ASN A 82 -23.18 5.96 10.30
CA ASN A 82 -24.59 5.70 10.01
C ASN A 82 -24.86 5.24 8.55
N GLY A 83 -24.03 4.36 8.02
CA GLY A 83 -24.21 3.81 6.66
C GLY A 83 -23.72 4.72 5.53
N ALA A 84 -23.06 5.84 5.83
CA ALA A 84 -22.62 6.80 4.81
C ALA A 84 -21.63 6.20 3.79
N ILE A 85 -20.82 5.21 4.19
CA ILE A 85 -19.84 4.56 3.31
C ILE A 85 -20.57 3.68 2.30
N VAL A 86 -21.53 2.86 2.74
CA VAL A 86 -22.34 2.03 1.84
C VAL A 86 -23.13 2.90 0.86
N ASN A 87 -23.71 4.01 1.33
CA ASN A 87 -24.40 4.97 0.46
C ASN A 87 -23.46 5.59 -0.59
N PHE A 88 -22.21 5.88 -0.22
CA PHE A 88 -21.20 6.37 -1.15
C PHE A 88 -20.84 5.32 -2.20
N VAL A 89 -20.59 4.07 -1.77
CA VAL A 89 -20.27 2.94 -2.65
C VAL A 89 -21.35 2.79 -3.73
N ASN A 90 -22.62 2.76 -3.32
CA ASN A 90 -23.74 2.56 -4.23
C ASN A 90 -23.98 3.71 -5.22
N THR A 91 -23.57 4.94 -4.86
CA THR A 91 -23.87 6.14 -5.67
C THR A 91 -22.70 6.64 -6.49
N ARG A 92 -21.46 6.26 -6.16
CA ARG A 92 -20.24 6.87 -6.73
C ARG A 92 -19.24 5.88 -7.31
N LEU A 93 -19.24 4.62 -6.89
CA LEU A 93 -18.35 3.62 -7.44
C LEU A 93 -18.97 2.97 -8.68
N THR A 94 -18.14 2.65 -9.66
CA THR A 94 -18.56 1.89 -10.85
C THR A 94 -18.88 0.44 -10.46
N PRO A 95 -19.65 -0.31 -11.28
CA PRO A 95 -19.96 -1.70 -10.98
C PRO A 95 -18.73 -2.58 -10.75
N GLU A 96 -17.64 -2.37 -11.51
CA GLU A 96 -16.40 -3.14 -11.31
C GLU A 96 -15.77 -2.86 -9.95
N GLN A 97 -15.79 -1.59 -9.52
CA GLN A 97 -15.25 -1.18 -8.22
C GLN A 97 -16.09 -1.71 -7.06
N GLN A 98 -17.41 -1.78 -7.23
CA GLN A 98 -18.30 -2.38 -6.23
C GLN A 98 -18.03 -3.88 -6.08
N GLN A 99 -17.84 -4.61 -7.18
CA GLN A 99 -17.47 -6.03 -7.14
C GLN A 99 -16.10 -6.25 -6.47
N ALA A 100 -15.09 -5.44 -6.83
CA ALA A 100 -13.78 -5.51 -6.20
C ALA A 100 -13.88 -5.29 -4.69
N LEU A 101 -14.64 -4.28 -4.25
CA LEU A 101 -14.86 -4.04 -2.82
C LEU A 101 -15.59 -5.19 -2.12
N GLN A 102 -16.59 -5.80 -2.77
CA GLN A 102 -17.33 -6.93 -2.20
C GLN A 102 -16.42 -8.12 -1.89
N GLN A 103 -15.38 -8.37 -2.70
CA GLN A 103 -14.41 -9.44 -2.42
C GLN A 103 -13.64 -9.23 -1.10
N TYR A 104 -13.44 -7.98 -0.67
CA TYR A 104 -12.80 -7.65 0.61
C TYR A 104 -13.77 -7.62 1.79
N LEU A 105 -15.08 -7.49 1.54
CA LEU A 105 -16.10 -7.40 2.59
C LEU A 105 -16.71 -8.76 2.97
N GLN A 106 -16.26 -9.86 2.34
CA GLN A 106 -16.66 -11.23 2.72
C GLN A 106 -15.94 -11.73 3.97
#